data_AF-A0A8C2V8A5-F1
#
_entry.id   AF-A0A8C2V8A5-F1
#
_cell.length_a   1.000
_cell.length_b   1.000
_cell.length_c   1.000
_cell.angle_alpha   90.00
_cell.angle_beta   90.00
_cell.angle_gamma   90.00
#
_symmetry.space_group_name_H-M   'P 1'
#
loop_
_entity.id
_entity.type
_entity.pdbx_description
1 polymer ?
#
loop_
_entity_poly.entity_id
_entity_poly.type
_entity_poly.pdbx_seq_one_letter_code
_entity_poly.pdbx_strand_id
1 'polypeptide(L)'
;PTVELRQRKKPKSSENKESAKEEKISDTPVPERTPKYVLFQRFAKIFIGCLAAVTSGMMYAFYLSAYHERKFWFSSRQELEREITFQGDSAVYYSYYKDMLKAPSFERGVYELTHNNKTVSLKTINAVQQMSLYPELIASVLYQATGSSEIIEPVYFYIGIVFGLQGIYVTALFVTSWLMSGTWLAGMLTVAWFIINRIDTTRIEYSIPLRENWALPYFACQVAALTGYLKSNLNTYAERFCYLLMSASTYTFMMMWEYSHYLLFLQAVSLFLLNVFSVEQGDKLNVKKGTFVAKIMKVINFYLVCTLPVTLNIIIKMFVPHKENEHMLKFLEVKFGLNITKNFTMNWLLCQESLQTPSQDFFLRLTQSSLLPFYILVLIICLLSMMQVIFRRINGKSLKETVTIEDGRIGERPEIIYHVIHTILLGSLAMVLEGLKYIWTPYVCMLAAFGVCSPELWMTLFKWLRLRTVHPILLALILSMAVPTIIGLSLWKEFFPRLMTELTELQEFYDPDTVELMT
;
A
#
# COMPACT_ATOMS: atom_id res chain seq x y z
N PRO A 1 -45.86 60.44 -73.09
CA PRO A 1 -45.70 59.04 -72.62
C PRO A 1 -45.85 58.97 -71.09
N THR A 2 -47.11 59.07 -70.63
CA THR A 2 -47.84 57.99 -69.93
C THR A 2 -47.26 57.70 -68.54
N VAL A 3 -47.60 58.54 -67.53
CA VAL A 3 -48.74 58.40 -66.58
C VAL A 3 -48.29 57.50 -65.41
N GLU A 4 -48.17 57.94 -64.15
CA GLU A 4 -49.20 58.49 -63.24
C GLU A 4 -48.46 59.13 -62.02
N LEU A 5 -48.53 60.45 -61.73
CA LEU A 5 -49.48 61.13 -60.82
C LEU A 5 -49.74 60.31 -59.52
N ARG A 6 -49.52 60.78 -58.28
CA ARG A 6 -50.04 62.04 -57.70
C ARG A 6 -49.56 62.23 -56.23
N GLN A 7 -49.10 63.45 -55.92
CA GLN A 7 -49.24 64.24 -54.68
C GLN A 7 -48.67 63.80 -53.30
N ARG A 8 -47.50 64.39 -52.99
CA ARG A 8 -47.15 65.32 -51.88
C ARG A 8 -48.20 65.56 -50.75
N LYS A 9 -47.83 65.26 -49.49
CA LYS A 9 -47.96 66.13 -48.28
C LYS A 9 -47.34 65.46 -47.01
N LYS A 10 -46.44 66.18 -46.31
CA LYS A 10 -46.00 65.95 -44.89
C LYS A 10 -47.09 66.51 -43.92
N PRO A 11 -47.06 66.41 -42.56
CA PRO A 11 -46.19 65.70 -41.58
C PRO A 11 -46.91 65.00 -40.36
N LYS A 12 -46.11 64.32 -39.51
CA LYS A 12 -46.22 64.05 -38.03
C LYS A 12 -47.21 63.01 -37.41
N SER A 13 -46.65 62.38 -36.35
CA SER A 13 -47.19 61.75 -35.10
C SER A 13 -47.62 60.27 -35.02
N SER A 14 -46.87 59.54 -34.16
CA SER A 14 -47.23 58.50 -33.17
C SER A 14 -48.30 57.44 -33.46
N GLU A 15 -47.91 56.15 -33.44
CA GLU A 15 -48.14 55.21 -32.31
C GLU A 15 -47.58 53.80 -32.60
N ASN A 16 -47.01 53.21 -31.53
CA ASN A 16 -46.52 51.84 -31.24
C ASN A 16 -46.63 50.70 -32.28
N LYS A 17 -45.53 49.94 -32.41
CA LYS A 17 -45.47 48.47 -32.15
C LYS A 17 -44.03 47.93 -32.14
N GLU A 18 -43.77 47.04 -31.19
CA GLU A 18 -42.52 46.30 -30.94
C GLU A 18 -42.01 45.52 -32.16
N SER A 19 -40.68 45.48 -32.34
CA SER A 19 -39.93 44.25 -32.67
C SER A 19 -38.41 44.49 -32.70
N ALA A 20 -37.71 43.64 -31.96
CA ALA A 20 -36.35 43.11 -32.16
C ALA A 20 -35.24 44.03 -32.70
N LYS A 21 -34.30 44.39 -31.81
CA LYS A 21 -32.89 44.61 -32.19
C LYS A 21 -32.05 43.45 -31.70
N GLU A 22 -31.40 42.77 -32.64
CA GLU A 22 -30.34 41.81 -32.39
C GLU A 22 -29.12 42.51 -31.77
N GLU A 23 -28.80 42.19 -30.52
CA GLU A 23 -27.46 42.37 -29.96
C GLU A 23 -26.65 41.09 -30.20
N LYS A 24 -25.56 41.20 -30.97
CA LYS A 24 -24.54 40.16 -31.09
C LYS A 24 -23.82 40.03 -29.75
N ILE A 25 -24.17 39.00 -28.98
CA ILE A 25 -23.39 38.54 -27.82
C ILE A 25 -22.26 37.63 -28.35
N SER A 26 -21.04 38.12 -28.32
CA SER A 26 -19.82 37.32 -28.49
C SER A 26 -19.27 36.92 -27.12
N ASP A 27 -19.91 35.97 -26.45
CA ASP A 27 -19.37 35.38 -25.22
C ASP A 27 -18.38 34.27 -25.58
N THR A 28 -17.11 34.64 -25.67
CA THR A 28 -16.01 33.67 -25.53
C THR A 28 -15.66 33.64 -24.05
N PRO A 29 -15.73 32.51 -23.33
CA PRO A 29 -15.40 32.48 -21.92
C PRO A 29 -13.90 32.73 -21.76
N VAL A 30 -13.55 33.89 -21.21
CA VAL A 30 -12.19 34.19 -20.76
C VAL A 30 -11.88 33.22 -19.61
N PRO A 31 -10.77 32.46 -19.65
CA PRO A 31 -10.43 31.58 -18.55
C PRO A 31 -10.10 32.41 -17.31
N GLU A 32 -10.90 32.25 -16.25
CA GLU A 32 -10.62 32.80 -14.93
C GLU A 32 -9.21 32.38 -14.49
N ARG A 33 -8.29 33.35 -14.41
CA ARG A 33 -6.95 33.13 -13.86
C ARG A 33 -7.11 32.80 -12.38
N THR A 34 -6.82 31.56 -12.01
CA THR A 34 -6.75 31.17 -10.59
C THR A 34 -5.81 32.11 -9.82
N PRO A 35 -6.19 32.60 -8.63
CA PRO A 35 -5.37 33.57 -7.90
C PRO A 35 -4.01 32.97 -7.56
N LYS A 36 -2.91 33.68 -7.83
CA LYS A 36 -1.53 33.24 -7.54
C LYS A 36 -1.35 32.72 -6.09
N TYR A 37 -2.11 33.28 -5.14
CA TYR A 37 -2.13 32.87 -3.74
C TYR A 37 -2.62 31.42 -3.52
N VAL A 38 -3.67 30.99 -4.24
CA VAL A 38 -4.23 29.63 -4.13
C VAL A 38 -3.25 28.60 -4.70
N LEU A 39 -2.55 28.96 -5.79
CA LEU A 39 -1.50 28.13 -6.38
C LEU A 39 -0.33 27.96 -5.41
N PHE A 40 0.11 29.05 -4.75
CA PHE A 40 1.19 29.03 -3.76
C PHE A 40 0.83 28.16 -2.54
N GLN A 41 -0.38 28.29 -2.00
CA GLN A 41 -0.83 27.43 -0.88
C GLN A 41 -0.87 25.95 -1.27
N ARG A 42 -1.34 25.63 -2.49
CA ARG A 42 -1.37 24.25 -2.98
C ARG A 42 0.05 23.69 -3.16
N PHE A 43 0.96 24.49 -3.71
CA PHE A 43 2.36 24.13 -3.84
C PHE A 43 3.01 23.90 -2.47
N ALA A 44 2.84 24.83 -1.51
CA ALA A 44 3.37 24.71 -0.16
C ALA A 44 2.86 23.44 0.54
N LYS A 45 1.56 23.12 0.42
CA LYS A 45 0.99 21.87 0.99
C LYS A 45 1.63 20.61 0.39
N ILE A 46 1.85 20.58 -0.92
CA ILE A 46 2.51 19.45 -1.60
C ILE A 46 3.97 19.38 -1.17
N PHE A 47 4.68 20.50 -1.16
CA PHE A 47 6.09 20.56 -0.76
C PHE A 47 6.29 20.07 0.68
N ILE A 48 5.50 20.59 1.64
CA ILE A 48 5.56 20.18 3.05
C ILE A 48 5.25 18.70 3.20
N GLY A 49 4.22 18.19 2.52
CA GLY A 49 3.86 16.78 2.61
C GLY A 49 4.92 15.85 1.98
N CYS A 50 5.55 16.25 0.87
CA CYS A 50 6.66 15.50 0.27
C CYS A 50 7.88 15.49 1.19
N LEU A 51 8.22 16.64 1.78
CA LEU A 51 9.30 16.73 2.76
C LEU A 51 9.00 15.81 3.95
N ALA A 52 7.80 15.89 4.53
CA ALA A 52 7.36 15.06 5.64
C ALA A 52 7.41 13.56 5.31
N ALA A 53 7.03 13.16 4.09
CA ALA A 53 7.08 11.77 3.65
C ALA A 53 8.52 11.25 3.60
N VAL A 54 9.42 11.99 2.96
CA VAL A 54 10.84 11.63 2.83
C VAL A 54 11.51 11.60 4.20
N THR A 55 11.29 12.61 5.04
CA THR A 55 11.86 12.64 6.39
C THR A 55 11.35 11.48 7.23
N SER A 56 10.06 11.13 7.13
CA SER A 56 9.51 10.00 7.89
C SER A 56 10.13 8.67 7.48
N GLY A 57 10.29 8.43 6.17
CA GLY A 57 10.95 7.23 5.65
C GLY A 57 12.43 7.14 6.05
N MET A 58 13.16 8.25 5.92
CA MET A 58 14.57 8.32 6.34
C MET A 58 14.72 8.10 7.85
N MET A 59 13.90 8.76 8.67
CA MET A 59 13.91 8.58 10.12
C MET A 59 13.62 7.13 10.51
N TYR A 60 12.71 6.44 9.80
CA TYR A 60 12.44 5.03 10.05
C TYR A 60 13.63 4.13 9.70
N ALA A 61 14.31 4.37 8.57
CA ALA A 61 15.52 3.63 8.22
C ALA A 61 16.65 3.84 9.25
N PHE A 62 16.83 5.08 9.73
CA PHE A 62 17.78 5.37 10.81
C PHE A 62 17.38 4.73 12.14
N TYR A 63 16.09 4.74 12.47
CA TYR A 63 15.57 4.04 13.64
C TYR A 63 15.91 2.55 13.59
N LEU A 64 15.68 1.88 12.46
CA LEU A 64 16.03 0.46 12.29
C LEU A 64 17.53 0.21 12.45
N SER A 65 18.36 1.06 11.85
CA SER A 65 19.82 0.97 12.00
C SER A 65 20.26 1.14 13.45
N ALA A 66 19.72 2.14 14.16
CA ALA A 66 20.06 2.40 15.55
C ALA A 66 19.54 1.30 16.49
N TYR A 67 18.33 0.79 16.23
CA TYR A 67 17.74 -0.32 16.97
C TYR A 67 18.58 -1.59 16.80
N HIS A 68 18.96 -1.92 15.57
CA HIS A 68 19.79 -3.07 15.27
C HIS A 68 21.17 -2.99 15.94
N GLU A 69 21.82 -1.83 15.84
CA GLU A 69 23.11 -1.58 16.49
C GLU A 69 23.03 -1.80 18.00
N ARG A 70 22.00 -1.25 18.66
CA ARG A 70 21.83 -1.39 20.11
C ARG A 70 21.46 -2.80 20.53
N LYS A 71 20.57 -3.48 19.80
CA LYS A 71 20.11 -4.83 20.13
C LYS A 71 21.23 -5.86 20.01
N PHE A 72 22.09 -5.73 19.02
CA PHE A 72 23.13 -6.72 18.74
C PHE A 72 24.54 -6.26 19.07
N TRP A 73 24.75 -5.01 19.52
CA TRP A 73 26.09 -4.44 19.71
C TRP A 73 26.97 -4.66 18.47
N PHE A 74 26.35 -4.42 17.32
CA PHE A 74 26.78 -5.03 16.06
C PHE A 74 28.17 -4.55 15.64
N SER A 75 28.49 -3.27 15.85
CA SER A 75 29.80 -2.71 15.53
C SER A 75 30.96 -3.23 16.37
N SER A 76 30.72 -3.64 17.62
CA SER A 76 31.76 -4.17 18.51
C SER A 76 32.09 -5.64 18.28
N ARG A 77 31.23 -6.37 17.55
CA ARG A 77 31.35 -7.82 17.35
C ARG A 77 32.26 -8.18 16.18
N GLN A 78 32.92 -9.32 16.31
CA GLN A 78 33.70 -9.89 15.20
C GLN A 78 32.77 -10.31 14.04
N GLU A 79 33.33 -10.49 12.84
CA GLU A 79 32.55 -10.84 11.64
C GLU A 79 31.72 -12.12 11.86
N LEU A 80 32.33 -13.18 12.41
CA LEU A 80 31.63 -14.44 12.65
C LEU A 80 30.47 -14.28 13.64
N GLU A 81 30.67 -13.54 14.72
CA GLU A 81 29.64 -13.27 15.74
C GLU A 81 28.48 -12.47 15.16
N ARG A 82 28.76 -11.54 14.24
CA ARG A 82 27.73 -10.80 13.50
C ARG A 82 26.93 -11.72 12.60
N GLU A 83 27.56 -12.69 11.96
CA GLU A 83 26.87 -13.63 11.07
C GLU A 83 25.94 -14.58 11.82
N ILE A 84 26.33 -14.98 13.04
CA ILE A 84 25.52 -15.83 13.92
C ILE A 84 24.24 -15.11 14.39
N THR A 85 24.18 -13.77 14.32
CA THR A 85 22.94 -13.03 14.63
C THR A 85 21.82 -13.31 13.63
N PHE A 86 22.14 -13.72 12.39
CA PHE A 86 21.14 -14.20 11.46
C PHE A 86 20.73 -15.62 11.83
N GLN A 87 19.43 -15.84 12.06
CA GLN A 87 18.88 -17.15 12.41
C GLN A 87 17.92 -17.66 11.33
N GLY A 88 17.81 -18.99 11.23
CA GLY A 88 16.91 -19.67 10.29
C GLY A 88 17.18 -19.28 8.84
N ASP A 89 16.11 -18.98 8.09
CA ASP A 89 16.16 -18.64 6.67
C ASP A 89 17.07 -17.43 6.38
N SER A 90 17.14 -16.48 7.31
CA SER A 90 17.98 -15.28 7.20
C SER A 90 19.46 -15.62 6.99
N ALA A 91 19.96 -16.59 7.74
CA ALA A 91 21.35 -17.03 7.66
C ALA A 91 21.64 -17.68 6.30
N VAL A 92 20.68 -18.47 5.80
CA VAL A 92 20.78 -19.15 4.52
C VAL A 92 20.88 -18.11 3.39
N TYR A 93 20.01 -17.10 3.37
CA TYR A 93 20.09 -16.04 2.35
C TYR A 93 21.40 -15.26 2.39
N TYR A 94 21.84 -14.87 3.59
CA TYR A 94 23.10 -14.13 3.73
C TYR A 94 24.32 -14.99 3.31
N SER A 95 24.31 -16.30 3.57
CA SER A 95 25.39 -17.20 3.13
C SER A 95 25.51 -17.28 1.60
N TYR A 96 24.39 -17.32 0.87
CA TYR A 96 24.42 -17.29 -0.60
C TYR A 96 24.93 -15.96 -1.15
N TYR A 97 24.61 -14.85 -0.50
CA TYR A 97 25.19 -13.56 -0.83
C TYR A 97 26.72 -13.57 -0.68
N LYS A 98 27.25 -14.16 0.41
CA LYS A 98 28.70 -14.34 0.58
C LYS A 98 29.31 -15.23 -0.50
N ASP A 99 28.64 -16.32 -0.88
CA ASP A 99 29.12 -17.21 -1.94
C ASP A 99 29.23 -16.46 -3.28
N MET A 100 28.27 -15.59 -3.59
CA MET A 100 28.35 -14.73 -4.78
C MET A 100 29.53 -13.76 -4.75
N LEU A 101 29.86 -13.21 -3.58
CA LEU A 101 31.00 -12.30 -3.43
C LEU A 101 32.36 -13.00 -3.47
N LYS A 102 32.42 -14.28 -3.06
CA LYS A 102 33.63 -15.10 -3.10
C LYS A 102 33.90 -15.69 -4.49
N ALA A 103 32.87 -15.78 -5.33
CA ALA A 103 33.01 -16.33 -6.67
C ALA A 103 33.97 -15.47 -7.52
N PRO A 104 34.79 -16.09 -8.39
CA PRO A 104 35.77 -15.37 -9.21
C PRO A 104 35.12 -14.47 -10.27
N SER A 105 33.86 -14.73 -10.63
CA SER A 105 33.05 -13.90 -11.51
C SER A 105 31.57 -14.07 -11.20
N PHE A 106 30.76 -13.08 -11.57
CA PHE A 106 29.31 -13.12 -11.36
C PHE A 106 28.65 -14.33 -12.04
N GLU A 107 29.01 -14.60 -13.30
CA GLU A 107 28.50 -15.75 -14.05
C GLU A 107 28.85 -17.08 -13.37
N ARG A 108 30.08 -17.18 -12.85
CA ARG A 108 30.52 -18.38 -12.13
C ARG A 108 29.76 -18.55 -10.82
N GLY A 109 29.53 -17.46 -10.07
CA GLY A 109 28.72 -17.49 -8.85
C GLY A 109 27.29 -17.97 -9.11
N VAL A 110 26.63 -17.43 -10.14
CA VAL A 110 25.29 -17.88 -10.56
C VAL A 110 25.29 -19.35 -10.95
N TYR A 111 26.30 -19.80 -11.70
CA TYR A 111 26.44 -21.21 -12.06
C TYR A 111 26.57 -22.13 -10.83
N GLU A 112 27.37 -21.74 -9.84
CA GLU A 112 27.58 -22.51 -8.61
C GLU A 112 26.32 -22.54 -7.73
N LEU A 113 25.54 -21.45 -7.67
CA LEU A 113 24.26 -21.42 -6.96
C LEU A 113 23.15 -22.22 -7.69
N THR A 114 23.16 -22.25 -9.02
CA THR A 114 22.20 -23.05 -9.81
C THR A 114 22.51 -24.54 -9.79
N HIS A 115 23.76 -24.93 -9.51
CA HIS A 115 24.20 -26.31 -9.35
C HIS A 115 24.69 -26.56 -7.91
N ASN A 116 23.90 -26.13 -6.93
CA ASN A 116 24.28 -26.21 -5.53
C ASN A 116 24.09 -27.65 -5.00
N ASN A 117 25.19 -28.28 -4.59
CA ASN A 117 25.21 -29.60 -3.94
C ASN A 117 25.55 -29.54 -2.44
N LYS A 118 25.66 -28.33 -1.88
CA LYS A 118 26.08 -28.09 -0.48
C LYS A 118 24.89 -27.97 0.46
N THR A 119 23.78 -27.39 -0.01
CA THR A 119 22.61 -27.07 0.82
C THR A 119 21.79 -28.32 1.15
N VAL A 120 21.57 -29.20 0.18
CA VAL A 120 20.79 -30.42 0.37
C VAL A 120 21.69 -31.62 0.14
N SER A 121 21.89 -32.41 1.20
CA SER A 121 22.72 -33.62 1.13
C SER A 121 22.24 -34.57 0.03
N LEU A 122 23.19 -35.11 -0.74
CA LEU A 122 22.97 -36.06 -1.83
C LEU A 122 22.10 -35.53 -3.00
N LYS A 123 21.84 -34.22 -3.09
CA LYS A 123 21.09 -33.61 -4.19
C LYS A 123 21.76 -32.35 -4.70
N THR A 124 21.72 -32.16 -6.02
CA THR A 124 22.05 -30.87 -6.63
C THR A 124 20.74 -30.13 -6.89
N ILE A 125 20.62 -28.92 -6.35
CA ILE A 125 19.44 -28.08 -6.49
C ILE A 125 19.78 -26.77 -7.18
N ASN A 126 18.80 -26.24 -7.92
CA ASN A 126 18.86 -24.86 -8.39
C ASN A 126 18.42 -23.93 -7.26
N ALA A 127 19.37 -23.54 -6.41
CA ALA A 127 19.09 -22.71 -5.25
C ALA A 127 18.55 -21.33 -5.67
N VAL A 128 19.03 -20.77 -6.78
CA VAL A 128 18.58 -19.47 -7.30
C VAL A 128 17.07 -19.46 -7.56
N GLN A 129 16.57 -20.46 -8.28
CA GLN A 129 15.15 -20.55 -8.62
C GLN A 129 14.30 -21.02 -7.43
N GLN A 130 14.80 -22.00 -6.66
CA GLN A 130 14.02 -22.62 -5.59
C GLN A 130 13.88 -21.73 -4.35
N MET A 131 14.89 -20.92 -4.03
CA MET A 131 14.89 -20.01 -2.87
C MET A 131 14.71 -18.54 -3.26
N SER A 132 14.40 -18.28 -4.55
CA SER A 132 14.24 -16.93 -5.13
C SER A 132 15.40 -15.99 -4.76
N LEU A 133 16.64 -16.36 -5.08
CA LEU A 133 17.86 -15.63 -4.67
C LEU A 133 18.13 -14.32 -5.44
N TYR A 134 17.13 -13.79 -6.16
CA TYR A 134 17.27 -12.54 -6.91
C TYR A 134 17.71 -11.33 -6.06
N PRO A 135 17.23 -11.15 -4.81
CA PRO A 135 17.73 -10.08 -3.95
C PRO A 135 19.24 -10.15 -3.71
N GLU A 136 19.79 -11.34 -3.45
CA GLU A 136 21.22 -11.54 -3.19
C GLU A 136 22.05 -11.33 -4.46
N LEU A 137 21.57 -11.79 -5.62
CA LEU A 137 22.22 -11.54 -6.90
C LEU A 137 22.30 -10.03 -7.17
N ILE A 138 21.19 -9.31 -7.00
CA ILE A 138 21.15 -7.85 -7.20
C ILE A 138 22.05 -7.14 -6.18
N ALA A 139 22.00 -7.53 -4.90
CA ALA A 139 22.86 -6.97 -3.87
C ALA A 139 24.34 -7.18 -4.18
N SER A 140 24.73 -8.35 -4.69
CA SER A 140 26.13 -8.66 -5.04
C SER A 140 26.64 -7.77 -6.18
N VAL A 141 25.81 -7.54 -7.20
CA VAL A 141 26.13 -6.62 -8.31
C VAL A 141 26.22 -5.19 -7.80
N LEU A 142 25.28 -4.74 -6.97
CA LEU A 142 25.30 -3.39 -6.41
C LEU A 142 26.54 -3.16 -5.53
N TYR A 143 26.93 -4.15 -4.73
CA TYR A 143 28.11 -4.07 -3.86
C TYR A 143 29.39 -3.88 -4.66
N GLN A 144 29.55 -4.63 -5.75
CA GLN A 144 30.71 -4.50 -6.66
C GLN A 144 30.65 -3.21 -7.49
N ALA A 145 29.49 -2.90 -8.09
CA ALA A 145 29.33 -1.76 -9.00
C ALA A 145 29.48 -0.40 -8.31
N THR A 146 29.16 -0.32 -7.02
CA THR A 146 29.31 0.92 -6.22
C THR A 146 30.73 1.11 -5.67
N GLY A 147 31.64 0.15 -5.86
CA GLY A 147 32.97 0.17 -5.23
C GLY A 147 32.92 -0.01 -3.70
N SER A 148 31.77 -0.44 -3.15
CA SER A 148 31.58 -0.57 -1.71
C SER A 148 32.51 -1.62 -1.09
N SER A 149 33.04 -2.54 -1.90
CA SER A 149 34.02 -3.56 -1.48
C SER A 149 35.29 -3.00 -0.84
N GLU A 150 35.63 -1.73 -1.11
CA GLU A 150 36.82 -1.09 -0.55
C GLU A 150 36.55 -0.33 0.76
N ILE A 151 35.28 -0.06 1.09
CA ILE A 151 34.91 0.90 2.13
C ILE A 151 34.05 0.25 3.23
N ILE A 152 33.14 -0.65 2.86
CA ILE A 152 32.09 -1.16 3.76
C ILE A 152 32.11 -2.68 3.71
N GLU A 153 32.05 -3.33 4.87
CA GLU A 153 31.97 -4.79 4.90
C GLU A 153 30.65 -5.32 4.31
N PRO A 154 30.64 -6.52 3.69
CA PRO A 154 29.47 -7.05 3.00
C PRO A 154 28.19 -7.08 3.85
N VAL A 155 28.31 -7.40 5.15
CA VAL A 155 27.15 -7.50 6.04
C VAL A 155 26.45 -6.15 6.19
N TYR A 156 27.21 -5.07 6.42
CA TYR A 156 26.67 -3.72 6.59
C TYR A 156 25.99 -3.21 5.32
N PHE A 157 26.59 -3.49 4.16
CA PHE A 157 25.99 -3.14 2.88
C PHE A 157 24.67 -3.88 2.67
N TYR A 158 24.65 -5.18 2.95
CA TYR A 158 23.46 -6.02 2.79
C TYR A 158 22.30 -5.55 3.69
N ILE A 159 22.53 -5.38 5.00
CA ILE A 159 21.48 -4.89 5.92
C ILE A 159 21.06 -3.45 5.61
N GLY A 160 22.01 -2.61 5.15
CA GLY A 160 21.76 -1.22 4.80
C GLY A 160 20.78 -1.08 3.63
N ILE A 161 20.88 -1.94 2.61
CA ILE A 161 19.91 -1.98 1.51
C ILE A 161 18.51 -2.30 2.05
N VAL A 162 18.38 -3.31 2.92
CA VAL A 162 17.08 -3.72 3.47
C VAL A 162 16.46 -2.62 4.33
N PHE A 163 17.25 -1.94 5.18
CA PHE A 163 16.76 -0.80 5.96
C PHE A 163 16.34 0.39 5.08
N GLY A 164 17.09 0.68 4.02
CA GLY A 164 16.71 1.70 3.03
C GLY A 164 15.38 1.36 2.35
N LEU A 165 15.19 0.10 1.95
CA LEU A 165 13.94 -0.40 1.39
C LEU A 165 12.76 -0.28 2.36
N GLN A 166 12.97 -0.52 3.65
CA GLN A 166 11.93 -0.27 4.66
C GLN A 166 11.57 1.22 4.82
N GLY A 167 12.54 2.12 4.65
CA GLY A 167 12.24 3.55 4.56
C GLY A 167 11.32 3.89 3.39
N ILE A 168 11.54 3.26 2.22
CA ILE A 168 10.66 3.39 1.05
C ILE A 168 9.27 2.81 1.34
N TYR A 169 9.19 1.67 2.03
CA TYR A 169 7.93 1.03 2.42
C TYR A 169 7.04 1.97 3.24
N VAL A 170 7.59 2.54 4.31
CA VAL A 170 6.86 3.49 5.18
C VAL A 170 6.48 4.76 4.42
N THR A 171 7.35 5.25 3.54
CA THR A 171 7.05 6.40 2.67
C THR A 171 5.88 6.11 1.73
N ALA A 172 5.80 4.92 1.15
CA ALA A 172 4.71 4.54 0.27
C ALA A 172 3.36 4.41 1.02
N LEU A 173 3.37 3.88 2.24
CA LEU A 173 2.17 3.86 3.11
C LEU A 173 1.72 5.28 3.48
N PHE A 174 2.67 6.17 3.82
CA PHE A 174 2.41 7.58 4.07
C PHE A 174 1.72 8.23 2.86
N VAL A 175 2.32 8.07 1.67
CA VAL A 175 1.81 8.66 0.43
C VAL A 175 0.42 8.13 0.11
N THR A 176 0.15 6.84 0.30
CA THR A 176 -1.17 6.26 0.04
C THR A 176 -2.24 6.86 0.94
N SER A 177 -1.98 6.93 2.26
CA SER A 177 -2.88 7.55 3.24
C SER A 177 -3.13 9.04 2.93
N TRP A 178 -2.08 9.77 2.52
CA TRP A 178 -2.19 11.16 2.09
C TRP A 178 -3.01 11.31 0.80
N LEU A 179 -2.80 10.46 -0.21
CA LEU A 179 -3.54 10.50 -1.47
C LEU A 179 -5.05 10.30 -1.28
N MET A 180 -5.43 9.43 -0.33
CA MET A 180 -6.83 9.13 -0.01
C MET A 180 -7.49 10.25 0.82
N SER A 181 -6.83 10.75 1.86
CA SER A 181 -7.37 11.73 2.81
C SER A 181 -7.26 13.19 2.34
N GLY A 182 -6.27 13.50 1.49
CA GLY A 182 -5.93 14.85 1.07
C GLY A 182 -5.06 15.63 2.07
N THR A 183 -4.67 15.05 3.20
CA THR A 183 -3.85 15.70 4.24
C THR A 183 -2.58 14.89 4.53
N TRP A 184 -1.44 15.57 4.67
CA TRP A 184 -0.17 14.89 5.01
C TRP A 184 -0.15 14.39 6.46
N LEU A 185 -1.05 14.91 7.31
CA LEU A 185 -1.25 14.47 8.69
C LEU A 185 -1.68 13.00 8.75
N ALA A 186 -2.47 12.55 7.76
CA ALA A 186 -2.84 11.14 7.64
C ALA A 186 -1.62 10.26 7.44
N GLY A 187 -0.65 10.71 6.63
CA GLY A 187 0.61 10.02 6.45
C GLY A 187 1.39 9.92 7.76
N MET A 188 1.52 11.01 8.51
CA MET A 188 2.23 10.99 9.80
C MET A 188 1.58 10.04 10.81
N LEU A 189 0.24 10.04 10.89
CA LEU A 189 -0.48 9.13 11.78
C LEU A 189 -0.31 7.66 11.35
N THR A 190 -0.25 7.37 10.04
CA THR A 190 0.10 6.03 9.52
C THR A 190 1.47 5.59 10.02
N VAL A 191 2.49 6.46 9.91
CA VAL A 191 3.86 6.15 10.36
C VAL A 191 3.91 5.93 11.87
N ALA A 192 3.23 6.76 12.65
CA ALA A 192 3.16 6.61 14.10
C ALA A 192 2.56 5.26 14.52
N TRP A 193 1.41 4.88 13.95
CA TRP A 193 0.80 3.59 14.24
C TRP A 193 1.63 2.40 13.74
N PHE A 194 2.32 2.56 12.61
CA PHE A 194 3.24 1.55 12.09
C PHE A 194 4.39 1.28 13.08
N ILE A 195 5.06 2.32 13.58
CA ILE A 195 6.18 2.19 14.53
C ILE A 195 5.70 1.65 15.89
N ILE A 196 4.56 2.11 16.39
CA ILE A 196 4.03 1.66 17.68
C ILE A 196 3.66 0.18 17.65
N ASN A 197 3.08 -0.29 16.55
CA ASN A 197 2.71 -1.69 16.36
C ASN A 197 3.77 -2.47 15.56
N ARG A 198 5.06 -2.11 15.70
CA ARG A 198 6.17 -2.72 14.94
C ARG A 198 6.22 -4.25 15.01
N ILE A 199 5.90 -4.81 16.19
CA ILE A 199 5.84 -6.26 16.45
C ILE A 199 4.89 -6.99 15.48
N ASP A 200 3.81 -6.31 15.06
CA ASP A 200 2.75 -6.91 14.24
C ASP A 200 2.72 -6.34 12.80
N THR A 201 3.57 -5.37 12.47
CA THR A 201 3.64 -4.72 11.15
C THR A 201 4.86 -5.14 10.33
N THR A 202 5.95 -5.56 10.96
CA THR A 202 7.15 -6.01 10.26
C THR A 202 7.90 -7.09 11.04
N ARG A 203 8.63 -7.96 10.33
CA ARG A 203 9.50 -9.00 10.90
C ARG A 203 10.97 -8.59 10.93
N ILE A 204 11.29 -7.36 10.50
CA ILE A 204 12.67 -6.96 10.28
C ILE A 204 13.54 -6.96 11.54
N GLU A 205 12.94 -6.80 12.72
CA GLU A 205 13.66 -6.82 14.00
C GLU A 205 14.23 -8.18 14.40
N TYR A 206 13.69 -9.25 13.80
CA TYR A 206 14.08 -10.64 14.10
C TYR A 206 14.85 -11.26 12.93
N SER A 207 14.44 -10.94 11.71
CA SER A 207 14.95 -11.61 10.51
C SER A 207 15.01 -10.61 9.35
N ILE A 208 16.16 -9.96 9.20
CA ILE A 208 16.38 -8.89 8.19
C ILE A 208 16.31 -9.41 6.75
N PRO A 209 17.06 -10.47 6.35
CA PRO A 209 17.15 -10.96 4.97
C PRO A 209 15.88 -11.64 4.42
N LEU A 210 14.78 -11.64 5.16
CA LEU A 210 13.53 -12.26 4.73
C LEU A 210 12.99 -11.66 3.43
N ARG A 211 12.43 -12.51 2.58
CA ARG A 211 11.87 -12.13 1.26
C ARG A 211 10.76 -11.09 1.38
N GLU A 212 9.95 -11.16 2.43
CA GLU A 212 8.90 -10.18 2.71
C GLU A 212 9.49 -8.77 2.91
N ASN A 213 10.63 -8.65 3.60
CA ASN A 213 11.27 -7.35 3.83
C ASN A 213 11.82 -6.73 2.54
N TRP A 214 12.20 -7.57 1.57
CA TRP A 214 12.60 -7.11 0.23
C TRP A 214 11.39 -6.73 -0.63
N ALA A 215 10.28 -7.48 -0.53
CA ALA A 215 9.17 -7.38 -1.47
C ALA A 215 8.07 -6.39 -1.06
N LEU A 216 7.70 -6.32 0.22
CA LEU A 216 6.64 -5.44 0.73
C LEU A 216 6.83 -3.94 0.40
N PRO A 217 8.05 -3.38 0.37
CA PRO A 217 8.29 -2.01 -0.11
C PRO A 217 7.75 -1.76 -1.53
N TYR A 218 7.99 -2.70 -2.45
CA TYR A 218 7.50 -2.62 -3.83
C TYR A 218 5.99 -2.81 -3.89
N PHE A 219 5.42 -3.69 -3.06
CA PHE A 219 3.97 -3.84 -2.92
C PHE A 219 3.31 -2.53 -2.46
N ALA A 220 3.83 -1.85 -1.45
CA ALA A 220 3.27 -0.57 -1.02
C ALA A 220 3.41 0.53 -2.08
N CYS A 221 4.53 0.59 -2.79
CA CYS A 221 4.69 1.51 -3.92
C CYS A 221 3.66 1.23 -5.03
N GLN A 222 3.41 -0.05 -5.30
CA GLN A 222 2.41 -0.50 -6.26
C GLN A 222 1.00 -0.10 -5.83
N VAL A 223 0.65 -0.28 -4.55
CA VAL A 223 -0.64 0.14 -3.99
C VAL A 223 -0.78 1.67 -4.10
N ALA A 224 0.23 2.44 -3.70
CA ALA A 224 0.22 3.91 -3.80
C ALA A 224 0.00 4.39 -5.24
N ALA A 225 0.70 3.77 -6.19
CA ALA A 225 0.59 4.07 -7.62
C ALA A 225 -0.80 3.70 -8.17
N LEU A 226 -1.36 2.56 -7.76
CA LEU A 226 -2.70 2.12 -8.12
C LEU A 226 -3.78 3.06 -7.55
N THR A 227 -3.67 3.45 -6.28
CA THR A 227 -4.55 4.45 -5.65
C THR A 227 -4.53 5.76 -6.40
N GLY A 228 -3.34 6.22 -6.81
CA GLY A 228 -3.18 7.37 -7.68
C GLY A 228 -3.91 7.17 -9.01
N TYR A 229 -3.64 6.07 -9.70
CA TYR A 229 -4.21 5.76 -11.02
C TYR A 229 -5.75 5.66 -11.03
N LEU A 230 -6.36 5.15 -9.95
CA LEU A 230 -7.81 5.06 -9.79
C LEU A 230 -8.48 6.43 -9.58
N LYS A 231 -7.73 7.47 -9.19
CA LYS A 231 -8.26 8.80 -8.91
C LYS A 231 -8.72 9.48 -10.20
N SER A 232 -9.99 9.89 -10.24
CA SER A 232 -10.69 10.35 -11.46
C SER A 232 -10.17 11.67 -12.08
N ASN A 233 -9.40 12.47 -11.34
CA ASN A 233 -9.01 13.84 -11.71
C ASN A 233 -7.49 14.02 -11.90
N LEU A 234 -6.80 13.04 -12.47
CA LEU A 234 -5.36 13.17 -12.76
C LEU A 234 -5.08 13.76 -14.14
N ASN A 235 -4.00 14.54 -14.22
CA ASN A 235 -3.41 14.96 -15.49
C ASN A 235 -2.89 13.73 -16.25
N THR A 236 -2.93 13.76 -17.59
CA THR A 236 -2.45 12.66 -18.45
C THR A 236 -1.01 12.23 -18.13
N TYR A 237 -0.12 13.18 -17.81
CA TYR A 237 1.26 12.87 -17.40
C TYR A 237 1.32 12.14 -16.06
N ALA A 238 0.52 12.57 -15.07
CA ALA A 238 0.46 11.94 -13.75
C ALA A 238 -0.12 10.51 -13.87
N GLU A 239 -1.13 10.32 -14.71
CA GLU A 239 -1.71 9.01 -14.98
C GLU A 239 -0.68 8.05 -15.61
N ARG A 240 0.08 8.53 -16.62
CA ARG A 240 1.17 7.75 -17.23
C ARG A 240 2.25 7.40 -16.22
N PHE A 241 2.62 8.35 -15.36
CA PHE A 241 3.59 8.13 -14.30
C PHE A 241 3.11 7.07 -13.30
N CYS A 242 1.86 7.17 -12.82
CA CYS A 242 1.26 6.17 -11.93
C CYS A 242 1.22 4.79 -12.58
N TYR A 243 0.84 4.69 -13.86
CA TYR A 243 0.81 3.42 -14.57
C TYR A 243 2.22 2.80 -14.72
N LEU A 244 3.23 3.61 -15.08
CA LEU A 244 4.61 3.15 -15.18
C LEU A 244 5.14 2.69 -13.82
N LEU A 245 4.97 3.50 -12.77
CA LEU A 245 5.39 3.17 -11.41
C LEU A 245 4.72 1.88 -10.92
N MET A 246 3.42 1.74 -11.13
CA MET A 246 2.66 0.53 -10.83
C MET A 246 3.23 -0.69 -11.58
N SER A 247 3.49 -0.57 -12.88
CA SER A 247 4.05 -1.68 -13.67
C SER A 247 5.46 -2.10 -13.23
N ALA A 248 6.35 -1.14 -12.97
CA ALA A 248 7.72 -1.40 -12.54
C ALA A 248 7.77 -2.01 -11.13
N SER A 249 6.93 -1.50 -10.22
CA SER A 249 6.81 -2.04 -8.86
C SER A 249 6.17 -3.43 -8.84
N THR A 250 5.16 -3.71 -9.67
CA THR A 250 4.60 -5.07 -9.82
C THR A 250 5.65 -6.07 -10.30
N TYR A 251 6.43 -5.72 -11.34
CA TYR A 251 7.48 -6.62 -11.86
C TYR A 251 8.56 -6.90 -10.80
N THR A 252 9.01 -5.85 -10.10
CA THR A 252 10.01 -6.01 -9.05
C THR A 252 9.47 -6.81 -7.87
N PHE A 253 8.22 -6.56 -7.47
CA PHE A 253 7.54 -7.33 -6.43
C PHE A 253 7.47 -8.83 -6.76
N MET A 254 7.21 -9.18 -8.03
CA MET A 254 7.21 -10.56 -8.49
C MET A 254 8.59 -11.22 -8.44
N MET A 255 9.65 -10.48 -8.76
CA MET A 255 11.01 -11.00 -8.70
C MET A 255 11.49 -11.23 -7.26
N MET A 256 11.12 -10.35 -6.33
CA MET A 256 11.64 -10.38 -4.95
C MET A 256 10.98 -11.46 -4.08
N TRP A 257 9.77 -11.92 -4.43
CA TRP A 257 9.04 -12.86 -3.59
C TRP A 257 8.19 -13.86 -4.37
N GLU A 258 8.38 -15.14 -4.04
CA GLU A 258 7.72 -16.26 -4.70
C GLU A 258 6.20 -16.30 -4.49
N TYR A 259 5.67 -15.71 -3.41
CA TYR A 259 4.23 -15.71 -3.10
C TYR A 259 3.49 -14.48 -3.63
N SER A 260 4.19 -13.56 -4.29
CA SER A 260 3.68 -12.29 -4.81
C SER A 260 2.45 -12.44 -5.71
N HIS A 261 2.39 -13.49 -6.54
CA HIS A 261 1.29 -13.72 -7.48
C HIS A 261 -0.05 -13.97 -6.78
N TYR A 262 -0.05 -14.53 -5.57
CA TYR A 262 -1.29 -14.72 -4.80
C TYR A 262 -1.89 -13.38 -4.36
N LEU A 263 -1.05 -12.43 -3.94
CA LEU A 263 -1.50 -11.09 -3.57
C LEU A 263 -1.95 -10.28 -4.79
N LEU A 264 -1.24 -10.40 -5.93
CA LEU A 264 -1.66 -9.79 -7.19
C LEU A 264 -2.99 -10.35 -7.68
N PHE A 265 -3.24 -11.65 -7.50
CA PHE A 265 -4.53 -12.27 -7.80
C PHE A 265 -5.64 -11.70 -6.91
N LEU A 266 -5.39 -11.53 -5.62
CA LEU A 266 -6.33 -10.90 -4.69
C LEU A 266 -6.64 -9.44 -5.09
N GLN A 267 -5.64 -8.69 -5.54
CA GLN A 267 -5.83 -7.33 -6.07
C GLN A 267 -6.62 -7.34 -7.39
N ALA A 268 -6.39 -8.31 -8.28
CA ALA A 268 -7.15 -8.46 -9.51
C ALA A 268 -8.64 -8.74 -9.23
N VAL A 269 -8.95 -9.63 -8.27
CA VAL A 269 -10.32 -9.87 -7.79
C VAL A 269 -10.94 -8.59 -7.21
N SER A 270 -10.17 -7.83 -6.43
CA SER A 270 -10.64 -6.56 -5.85
C SER A 270 -10.98 -5.53 -6.93
N LEU A 271 -10.15 -5.42 -7.97
CA LEU A 271 -10.39 -4.53 -9.12
C LEU A 271 -11.53 -5.03 -10.02
N PHE A 272 -11.70 -6.35 -10.16
CA PHE A 272 -12.83 -6.92 -10.87
C PHE A 272 -14.15 -6.58 -10.18
N LEU A 273 -14.22 -6.75 -8.85
CA LEU A 273 -15.38 -6.32 -8.06
C LEU A 273 -15.63 -4.82 -8.19
N LEU A 274 -14.58 -3.99 -8.14
CA LEU A 274 -14.69 -2.55 -8.44
C LEU A 274 -15.26 -2.29 -9.84
N ASN A 275 -14.84 -3.05 -10.85
CA ASN A 275 -15.32 -2.89 -12.22
C ASN A 275 -16.79 -3.27 -12.34
N VAL A 276 -17.22 -4.38 -11.72
CA VAL A 276 -18.63 -4.78 -11.64
C VAL A 276 -19.43 -3.65 -11.01
N PHE A 277 -18.97 -3.13 -9.86
CA PHE A 277 -19.60 -1.96 -9.24
C PHE A 277 -19.65 -0.78 -10.21
N SER A 278 -18.54 -0.46 -10.90
CA SER A 278 -18.37 0.66 -11.85
C SER A 278 -19.29 0.56 -13.07
N VAL A 279 -19.51 -0.65 -13.60
CA VAL A 279 -20.39 -0.93 -14.74
C VAL A 279 -21.86 -0.84 -14.33
N GLU A 280 -22.22 -1.40 -13.17
CA GLU A 280 -23.56 -1.23 -12.59
C GLU A 280 -23.87 0.25 -12.25
N GLN A 281 -22.87 1.13 -12.22
CA GLN A 281 -23.05 2.56 -12.01
C GLN A 281 -23.60 3.34 -13.22
N GLY A 282 -23.85 2.72 -14.37
CA GLY A 282 -23.98 3.45 -15.64
C GLY A 282 -25.01 2.94 -16.63
N ASP A 283 -26.27 3.33 -16.45
CA ASP A 283 -27.13 3.62 -17.59
C ASP A 283 -27.15 5.15 -17.80
N LYS A 284 -26.66 5.59 -18.97
CA LYS A 284 -26.68 6.95 -19.55
C LYS A 284 -25.58 7.95 -19.09
N LEU A 285 -24.37 7.88 -19.68
CA LEU A 285 -23.63 8.98 -20.37
C LEU A 285 -22.20 8.48 -20.75
N ASN A 286 -21.92 8.32 -22.05
CA ASN A 286 -21.06 7.24 -22.55
C ASN A 286 -19.57 7.52 -22.82
N VAL A 287 -19.03 8.74 -22.75
CA VAL A 287 -17.65 8.97 -23.27
C VAL A 287 -16.56 9.01 -22.19
N LYS A 288 -16.76 9.76 -21.09
CA LYS A 288 -15.77 9.86 -19.99
C LYS A 288 -15.76 8.63 -19.06
N LYS A 289 -16.84 7.84 -19.01
CA LYS A 289 -16.94 6.62 -18.21
C LYS A 289 -16.42 5.38 -18.94
N GLY A 290 -16.64 5.30 -20.26
CA GLY A 290 -16.03 4.23 -21.09
C GLY A 290 -14.50 4.25 -21.02
N THR A 291 -13.90 5.44 -20.90
CA THR A 291 -12.47 5.60 -20.65
C THR A 291 -12.05 5.13 -19.26
N PHE A 292 -12.86 5.31 -18.21
CA PHE A 292 -12.54 4.79 -16.86
C PHE A 292 -12.65 3.27 -16.76
N VAL A 293 -13.71 2.67 -17.31
CA VAL A 293 -13.85 1.20 -17.39
C VAL A 293 -12.71 0.59 -18.21
N ALA A 294 -12.36 1.20 -19.34
CA ALA A 294 -11.20 0.78 -20.13
C ALA A 294 -9.88 0.89 -19.34
N LYS A 295 -9.71 1.93 -18.52
CA LYS A 295 -8.56 2.07 -17.61
C LYS A 295 -8.49 0.94 -16.60
N ILE A 296 -9.59 0.60 -15.93
CA ILE A 296 -9.63 -0.51 -14.96
C ILE A 296 -9.38 -1.85 -15.65
N MET A 297 -10.05 -2.10 -16.78
CA MET A 297 -9.87 -3.32 -17.56
C MET A 297 -8.42 -3.50 -18.02
N LYS A 298 -7.72 -2.40 -18.35
CA LYS A 298 -6.28 -2.44 -18.66
C LYS A 298 -5.44 -2.95 -17.47
N VAL A 299 -5.76 -2.51 -16.25
CA VAL A 299 -5.05 -2.96 -15.03
C VAL A 299 -5.40 -4.41 -14.69
N ILE A 300 -6.69 -4.78 -14.76
CA ILE A 300 -7.12 -6.15 -14.55
C ILE A 300 -6.42 -7.08 -15.54
N ASN A 301 -6.40 -6.73 -16.83
CA ASN A 301 -5.71 -7.52 -17.84
C ASN A 301 -4.21 -7.59 -17.55
N PHE A 302 -3.57 -6.50 -17.10
CA PHE A 302 -2.16 -6.52 -16.72
C PHE A 302 -1.89 -7.48 -15.55
N TYR A 303 -2.67 -7.43 -14.47
CA TYR A 303 -2.50 -8.34 -13.33
C TYR A 303 -2.86 -9.78 -13.66
N LEU A 304 -3.91 -10.00 -14.46
CA LEU A 304 -4.25 -11.33 -14.97
C LEU A 304 -3.10 -11.88 -15.83
N VAL A 305 -2.55 -11.11 -16.76
CA VAL A 305 -1.39 -11.55 -17.55
C VAL A 305 -0.17 -11.84 -16.67
N CYS A 306 0.07 -11.06 -15.62
CA CYS A 306 1.17 -11.33 -14.68
C CYS A 306 0.94 -12.59 -13.84
N THR A 307 -0.30 -12.86 -13.43
CA THR A 307 -0.63 -13.98 -12.54
C THR A 307 -0.88 -15.28 -13.32
N LEU A 308 -1.43 -15.21 -14.52
CA LEU A 308 -1.93 -16.35 -15.30
C LEU A 308 -0.84 -17.40 -15.61
N PRO A 309 0.40 -17.05 -16.04
CA PRO A 309 1.46 -18.03 -16.23
C PRO A 309 1.86 -18.74 -14.94
N VAL A 310 1.86 -18.02 -13.81
CA VAL A 310 2.26 -18.56 -12.50
C VAL A 310 1.15 -19.41 -11.90
N THR A 311 -0.10 -18.94 -11.95
CA THR A 311 -1.27 -19.73 -11.53
C THR A 311 -1.43 -20.97 -12.39
N LEU A 312 -1.21 -20.88 -13.71
CA LEU A 312 -1.22 -22.04 -14.60
C LEU A 312 -0.08 -22.99 -14.26
N ASN A 313 1.13 -22.50 -13.98
CA ASN A 313 2.23 -23.35 -13.53
C ASN A 313 1.90 -24.07 -12.21
N ILE A 314 1.27 -23.40 -11.26
CA ILE A 314 0.83 -24.01 -9.99
C ILE A 314 -0.30 -25.02 -10.23
N ILE A 315 -1.28 -24.68 -11.05
CA ILE A 315 -2.39 -25.57 -11.43
C ILE A 315 -1.83 -26.82 -12.13
N ILE A 316 -0.92 -26.66 -13.08
CA ILE A 316 -0.23 -27.77 -13.75
C ILE A 316 0.52 -28.61 -12.71
N LYS A 317 1.24 -27.99 -11.76
CA LYS A 317 1.92 -28.69 -10.66
C LYS A 317 0.97 -29.28 -9.61
N MET A 318 -0.31 -28.91 -9.60
CA MET A 318 -1.36 -29.49 -8.76
C MET A 318 -2.01 -30.71 -9.44
N PHE A 319 -2.16 -30.67 -10.76
CA PHE A 319 -2.71 -31.78 -11.56
C PHE A 319 -1.66 -32.83 -11.95
N VAL A 320 -0.38 -32.46 -12.05
CA VAL A 320 0.74 -33.40 -12.14
C VAL A 320 1.14 -33.75 -10.71
N PRO A 321 0.99 -35.01 -10.26
CA PRO A 321 1.31 -35.40 -8.88
C PRO A 321 2.83 -35.32 -8.66
N HIS A 322 3.30 -34.15 -8.26
CA HIS A 322 4.63 -33.97 -7.70
C HIS A 322 4.52 -34.14 -6.18
N LYS A 323 5.39 -34.98 -5.62
CA LYS A 323 5.37 -35.45 -4.22
C LYS A 323 5.31 -34.33 -3.17
N GLU A 324 5.68 -33.10 -3.54
CA GLU A 324 5.75 -31.93 -2.67
C GLU A 324 4.41 -31.16 -2.55
N ASN A 325 3.57 -31.14 -3.59
CA ASN A 325 2.33 -30.33 -3.60
C ASN A 325 1.12 -31.02 -2.97
N GLU A 326 1.17 -32.35 -2.84
CA GLU A 326 0.16 -33.12 -2.11
C GLU A 326 0.03 -32.64 -0.65
N HIS A 327 1.12 -32.11 -0.08
CA HIS A 327 1.16 -31.62 1.29
C HIS A 327 0.39 -30.31 1.50
N MET A 328 0.45 -29.35 0.56
CA MET A 328 -0.21 -28.04 0.72
C MET A 328 -1.74 -28.16 0.63
N LEU A 329 -2.25 -28.97 -0.31
CA LEU A 329 -3.69 -29.15 -0.48
C LEU A 329 -4.28 -29.96 0.69
N LYS A 330 -3.60 -31.03 1.11
CA LYS A 330 -3.95 -31.77 2.33
C LYS A 330 -3.88 -30.90 3.58
N PHE A 331 -2.90 -29.99 3.67
CA PHE A 331 -2.82 -29.05 4.78
C PHE A 331 -4.06 -28.16 4.85
N LEU A 332 -4.49 -27.58 3.73
CA LEU A 332 -5.71 -26.76 3.69
C LEU A 332 -6.96 -27.58 4.05
N GLU A 333 -7.10 -28.79 3.51
CA GLU A 333 -8.21 -29.68 3.87
C GLU A 333 -8.25 -29.99 5.36
N VAL A 334 -7.11 -30.33 5.96
CA VAL A 334 -7.01 -30.62 7.39
C VAL A 334 -7.28 -29.36 8.22
N LYS A 335 -6.76 -28.20 7.80
CA LYS A 335 -6.95 -26.93 8.50
C LYS A 335 -8.42 -26.48 8.50
N PHE A 336 -9.14 -26.69 7.40
CA PHE A 336 -10.58 -26.41 7.32
C PHE A 336 -11.47 -27.55 7.84
N GLY A 337 -10.90 -28.64 8.34
CA GLY A 337 -11.65 -29.79 8.86
C GLY A 337 -12.34 -30.65 7.80
N LEU A 338 -11.98 -30.49 6.52
CA LEU A 338 -12.49 -31.29 5.40
C LEU A 338 -11.85 -32.68 5.35
N ASN A 339 -10.67 -32.85 5.93
CA ASN A 339 -9.95 -34.11 5.99
C ASN A 339 -9.42 -34.37 7.41
N ILE A 340 -9.65 -35.58 7.93
CA ILE A 340 -9.31 -35.98 9.30
C ILE A 340 -7.93 -36.68 9.35
N THR A 341 -7.38 -37.07 8.20
CA THR A 341 -6.10 -37.79 8.15
C THR A 341 -4.91 -36.84 8.40
N LYS A 342 -4.33 -36.92 9.60
CA LYS A 342 -3.16 -36.14 10.00
C LYS A 342 -1.90 -36.99 9.99
N ASN A 343 -1.06 -36.81 8.98
CA ASN A 343 0.30 -37.35 8.98
C ASN A 343 1.25 -36.44 9.78
N PHE A 344 2.44 -36.93 10.14
CA PHE A 344 3.46 -36.14 10.87
C PHE A 344 3.70 -34.77 10.22
N THR A 345 3.90 -34.71 8.91
CA THR A 345 4.09 -33.47 8.15
C THR A 345 2.92 -32.49 8.30
N MET A 346 1.68 -32.98 8.36
CA MET A 346 0.50 -32.13 8.54
C MET A 346 0.44 -31.57 9.96
N ASN A 347 0.72 -32.40 10.96
CA ASN A 347 0.80 -31.93 12.35
C ASN A 347 1.92 -30.90 12.53
N TRP A 348 3.07 -31.13 11.91
CA TRP A 348 4.18 -30.17 11.91
C TRP A 348 3.77 -28.82 11.29
N LEU A 349 3.15 -28.83 10.12
CA LEU A 349 2.67 -27.61 9.44
C LEU A 349 1.58 -26.87 10.25
N LEU A 350 0.70 -27.59 10.95
CA LEU A 350 -0.31 -26.98 11.83
C LEU A 350 0.31 -26.34 13.08
N CYS A 351 1.47 -26.83 13.53
CA CYS A 351 2.23 -26.24 14.63
C CYS A 351 3.08 -25.04 14.20
N GLN A 352 3.24 -24.79 12.90
CA GLN A 352 4.02 -23.66 12.42
C GLN A 352 3.28 -22.34 12.68
N GLU A 353 3.92 -21.44 13.43
CA GLU A 353 3.33 -20.16 13.89
C GLU A 353 2.72 -19.33 12.75
N SER A 354 3.41 -19.20 11.62
CA SER A 354 2.91 -18.45 10.45
C SER A 354 1.64 -19.03 9.83
N LEU A 355 1.37 -20.32 10.04
CA LEU A 355 0.22 -21.04 9.53
C LEU A 355 -0.87 -21.23 10.58
N GLN A 356 -0.73 -20.71 11.79
CA GLN A 356 -1.78 -20.73 12.81
C GLN A 356 -2.77 -19.58 12.61
N THR A 357 -3.86 -19.59 13.38
CA THR A 357 -4.78 -18.45 13.45
C THR A 357 -4.22 -17.40 14.41
N PRO A 358 -4.41 -16.09 14.15
CA PRO A 358 -3.91 -15.04 15.03
C PRO A 358 -4.36 -15.22 16.49
N SER A 359 -3.45 -15.01 17.43
CA SER A 359 -3.72 -15.08 18.87
C SER A 359 -4.60 -13.93 19.38
N GLN A 360 -5.18 -14.08 20.57
CA GLN A 360 -5.94 -12.99 21.21
C GLN A 360 -5.07 -11.79 21.58
N ASP A 361 -3.80 -12.04 21.93
CA ASP A 361 -2.84 -10.99 22.29
C ASP A 361 -2.58 -10.02 21.14
N PHE A 362 -2.60 -10.52 19.90
CA PHE A 362 -2.51 -9.68 18.70
C PHE A 362 -3.63 -8.63 18.68
N PHE A 363 -4.88 -9.02 18.89
CA PHE A 363 -6.01 -8.08 18.91
C PHE A 363 -5.96 -7.14 20.11
N LEU A 364 -5.47 -7.62 21.26
CA LEU A 364 -5.30 -6.80 22.46
C LEU A 364 -4.29 -5.67 22.21
N ARG A 365 -3.13 -5.98 21.63
CA ARG A 365 -2.09 -4.99 21.29
C ARG A 365 -2.62 -3.92 20.32
N LEU A 366 -3.31 -4.34 19.27
CA LEU A 366 -3.90 -3.39 18.31
C LEU A 366 -5.02 -2.53 18.91
N THR A 367 -5.70 -3.02 19.94
CA THR A 367 -6.73 -2.27 20.67
C THR A 367 -6.10 -1.27 21.64
N GLN A 368 -5.03 -1.66 22.34
CA GLN A 368 -4.27 -0.78 23.24
C GLN A 368 -3.66 0.41 22.50
N SER A 369 -3.16 0.22 21.28
CA SER A 369 -2.67 1.32 20.44
C SER A 369 -3.79 2.16 19.78
N SER A 370 -5.06 1.90 20.13
CA SER A 370 -6.29 2.47 19.54
C SER A 370 -6.51 2.18 18.05
N LEU A 371 -5.59 1.47 17.39
CA LEU A 371 -5.59 1.23 15.95
C LEU A 371 -6.80 0.41 15.50
N LEU A 372 -7.07 -0.73 16.15
CA LEU A 372 -8.15 -1.64 15.76
C LEU A 372 -9.55 -0.99 15.91
N PRO A 373 -9.87 -0.28 17.01
CA PRO A 373 -11.13 0.46 17.14
C PRO A 373 -11.35 1.49 16.03
N PHE A 374 -10.36 2.32 15.71
CA PHE A 374 -10.48 3.32 14.65
C PHE A 374 -10.58 2.67 13.28
N TYR A 375 -9.83 1.60 13.02
CA TYR A 375 -9.94 0.85 11.77
C TYR A 375 -11.35 0.27 11.57
N ILE A 376 -11.90 -0.41 12.57
CA ILE A 376 -13.25 -0.99 12.49
C ILE A 376 -14.28 0.11 12.25
N LEU A 377 -14.19 1.23 12.98
CA LEU A 377 -15.10 2.37 12.80
C LEU A 377 -15.04 2.91 11.36
N VAL A 378 -13.84 3.17 10.84
CA VAL A 378 -13.63 3.67 9.47
C VAL A 378 -14.15 2.67 8.45
N LEU A 379 -13.88 1.37 8.64
CA LEU A 379 -14.33 0.31 7.74
C LEU A 379 -15.87 0.23 7.70
N ILE A 380 -16.54 0.28 8.85
CA ILE A 380 -18.00 0.29 8.95
C ILE A 380 -18.58 1.50 8.24
N ILE A 381 -18.02 2.70 8.46
CA ILE A 381 -18.49 3.93 7.79
C ILE A 381 -18.32 3.81 6.27
N CYS A 382 -17.18 3.33 5.79
CA CYS A 382 -16.95 3.17 4.35
C CYS A 382 -17.88 2.11 3.74
N LEU A 383 -18.09 0.98 4.42
CA LEU A 383 -19.02 -0.08 3.99
C LEU A 383 -20.46 0.42 3.93
N LEU A 384 -20.95 1.07 4.99
CA LEU A 384 -22.30 1.64 5.01
C LEU A 384 -22.45 2.72 3.93
N SER A 385 -21.43 3.52 3.67
CA SER A 385 -21.45 4.52 2.60
C SER A 385 -21.54 3.86 1.21
N MET A 386 -20.75 2.82 0.94
CA MET A 386 -20.86 2.05 -0.31
C MET A 386 -22.24 1.41 -0.48
N MET A 387 -22.76 0.76 0.57
CA MET A 387 -24.09 0.15 0.54
C MET A 387 -25.20 1.18 0.30
N GLN A 388 -25.08 2.39 0.87
CA GLN A 388 -26.02 3.48 0.59
C GLN A 388 -25.98 3.93 -0.88
N VAL A 389 -24.80 3.98 -1.49
CA VAL A 389 -24.65 4.33 -2.91
C VAL A 389 -25.29 3.25 -3.79
N ILE A 390 -25.04 1.97 -3.49
CA ILE A 390 -25.65 0.83 -4.17
C ILE A 390 -27.18 0.89 -4.05
N PHE A 391 -27.71 1.04 -2.83
CA PHE A 391 -29.16 1.08 -2.59
C PHE A 391 -29.85 2.27 -3.26
N ARG A 392 -29.25 3.47 -3.22
CA ARG A 392 -29.82 4.65 -3.92
C ARG A 392 -29.88 4.44 -5.43
N ARG A 393 -28.89 3.72 -5.96
CA ARG A 393 -28.81 3.42 -7.39
C ARG A 393 -29.81 2.36 -7.82
N ILE A 394 -29.98 1.28 -7.04
CA ILE A 394 -31.05 0.29 -7.26
C ILE A 394 -32.43 0.98 -7.29
N ASN A 395 -32.61 2.01 -6.46
CA ASN A 395 -33.82 2.83 -6.44
C ASN A 395 -33.91 3.89 -7.57
N GLY A 396 -33.06 3.83 -8.60
CA GLY A 396 -33.15 4.66 -9.80
C GLY A 396 -32.81 6.14 -9.62
N LYS A 397 -32.19 6.56 -8.51
CA LYS A 397 -31.81 7.96 -8.30
C LYS A 397 -30.51 8.27 -9.04
N SER A 398 -30.52 9.30 -9.90
CA SER A 398 -29.31 9.71 -10.64
C SER A 398 -28.25 10.27 -9.70
N LEU A 399 -26.99 9.90 -9.95
CA LEU A 399 -25.82 10.44 -9.25
C LEU A 399 -25.45 11.80 -9.87
N LYS A 400 -25.07 12.77 -9.04
CA LYS A 400 -24.50 14.04 -9.52
C LYS A 400 -23.13 13.77 -10.16
N GLU A 401 -22.80 14.48 -11.25
CA GLU A 401 -21.50 14.34 -11.95
C GLU A 401 -20.30 14.85 -11.14
N THR A 402 -20.51 15.78 -10.20
CA THR A 402 -19.46 16.34 -9.34
C THR A 402 -19.84 16.20 -7.88
N VAL A 403 -19.12 15.33 -7.16
CA VAL A 403 -19.25 15.19 -5.70
C VAL A 403 -18.47 16.33 -5.07
N THR A 404 -19.18 17.24 -4.44
CA THR A 404 -18.56 18.26 -3.60
C THR A 404 -18.33 17.70 -2.19
N ILE A 405 -17.37 18.26 -1.43
CA ILE A 405 -17.17 17.87 -0.02
C ILE A 405 -18.49 17.98 0.77
N GLU A 406 -19.34 18.94 0.39
CA GLU A 406 -20.67 19.14 0.96
C GLU A 406 -21.60 17.94 0.76
N ASP A 407 -21.41 17.13 -0.29
CA ASP A 407 -22.25 15.96 -0.55
C ASP A 407 -21.94 14.81 0.43
N GLY A 408 -20.74 14.76 1.02
CA GLY A 408 -20.36 13.81 2.07
C GLY A 408 -20.57 12.36 1.66
N ARG A 409 -20.06 11.96 0.49
CA ARG A 409 -20.28 10.62 -0.09
C ARG A 409 -18.95 9.94 -0.41
N ILE A 410 -18.25 9.55 0.65
CA ILE A 410 -16.97 8.84 0.57
C ILE A 410 -17.06 7.56 -0.27
N GLY A 411 -18.20 6.84 -0.22
CA GLY A 411 -18.46 5.60 -0.95
C GLY A 411 -18.69 5.75 -2.46
N GLU A 412 -18.63 6.95 -3.02
CA GLU A 412 -18.67 7.18 -4.48
C GLU A 412 -17.26 7.20 -5.10
N ARG A 413 -16.19 7.28 -4.29
CA ARG A 413 -14.79 7.34 -4.77
C ARG A 413 -14.25 5.95 -5.11
N PRO A 414 -13.80 5.71 -6.37
CA PRO A 414 -13.38 4.39 -6.81
C PRO A 414 -12.16 3.84 -6.06
N GLU A 415 -11.20 4.71 -5.70
CA GLU A 415 -10.03 4.30 -4.93
C GLU A 415 -10.41 3.79 -3.54
N ILE A 416 -11.43 4.38 -2.90
CA ILE A 416 -11.89 3.97 -1.57
C ILE A 416 -12.64 2.64 -1.65
N ILE A 417 -13.49 2.48 -2.66
CA ILE A 417 -14.19 1.21 -2.93
C ILE A 417 -13.18 0.07 -3.11
N TYR A 418 -12.13 0.29 -3.91
CA TYR A 418 -11.03 -0.66 -4.06
C TYR A 418 -10.40 -1.02 -2.72
N HIS A 419 -10.02 -0.02 -1.92
CA HIS A 419 -9.34 -0.27 -0.65
C HIS A 419 -10.21 -1.01 0.37
N VAL A 420 -11.52 -0.74 0.40
CA VAL A 420 -12.47 -1.46 1.29
C VAL A 420 -12.63 -2.92 0.85
N ILE A 421 -12.80 -3.19 -0.44
CA ILE A 421 -12.89 -4.57 -0.94
C ILE A 421 -11.58 -5.30 -0.64
N HIS A 422 -10.44 -4.66 -0.93
CA HIS A 422 -9.13 -5.26 -0.75
C HIS A 422 -8.82 -5.56 0.73
N THR A 423 -9.15 -4.65 1.65
CA THR A 423 -8.93 -4.88 3.10
C THR A 423 -9.78 -6.01 3.67
N ILE A 424 -10.99 -6.20 3.16
CA ILE A 424 -11.88 -7.28 3.60
C ILE A 424 -11.33 -8.62 3.15
N LEU A 425 -10.92 -8.71 1.87
CA LEU A 425 -10.32 -9.92 1.33
C LEU A 425 -9.00 -10.25 2.04
N LEU A 426 -8.10 -9.28 2.19
CA LEU A 426 -6.81 -9.46 2.86
C LEU A 426 -6.99 -9.77 4.36
N GLY A 427 -7.89 -9.06 5.03
CA GLY A 427 -8.22 -9.27 6.44
C GLY A 427 -8.83 -10.66 6.70
N SER A 428 -9.72 -11.13 5.82
CA SER A 428 -10.28 -12.48 5.93
C SER A 428 -9.20 -13.56 5.88
N LEU A 429 -8.20 -13.37 5.02
CA LEU A 429 -7.08 -14.29 4.89
C LEU A 429 -6.13 -14.20 6.11
N ALA A 430 -5.92 -12.99 6.65
CA ALA A 430 -5.15 -12.78 7.88
C ALA A 430 -5.82 -13.39 9.12
N MET A 431 -7.15 -13.46 9.17
CA MET A 431 -7.85 -14.18 10.25
C MET A 431 -7.63 -15.69 10.18
N VAL A 432 -7.32 -16.23 8.99
CA VAL A 432 -7.02 -17.66 8.81
C VAL A 432 -5.55 -17.95 9.05
N LEU A 433 -4.62 -17.11 8.58
CA LEU A 433 -3.18 -17.31 8.64
C LEU A 433 -2.48 -16.14 9.33
N GLU A 434 -1.86 -16.42 10.48
CA GLU A 434 -1.15 -15.43 11.30
C GLU A 434 0.01 -14.79 10.54
N GLY A 435 0.70 -15.54 9.66
CA GLY A 435 1.79 -15.01 8.85
C GLY A 435 1.38 -13.84 7.93
N LEU A 436 0.09 -13.71 7.61
CA LEU A 436 -0.41 -12.63 6.77
C LEU A 436 -0.74 -11.35 7.56
N LYS A 437 -0.64 -11.37 8.90
CA LYS A 437 -0.80 -10.16 9.72
C LYS A 437 0.22 -9.09 9.34
N TYR A 438 1.45 -9.48 8.98
CA TYR A 438 2.50 -8.54 8.57
C TYR A 438 2.20 -7.81 7.25
N ILE A 439 1.26 -8.32 6.46
CA ILE A 439 0.78 -7.68 5.22
C ILE A 439 -0.47 -6.85 5.52
N TRP A 440 -1.34 -7.35 6.38
CA TRP A 440 -2.61 -6.73 6.72
C TRP A 440 -2.47 -5.56 7.71
N THR A 441 -1.71 -5.68 8.79
CA THR A 441 -1.58 -4.65 9.84
C THR A 441 -1.04 -3.32 9.30
N PRO A 442 0.01 -3.28 8.45
CA PRO A 442 0.45 -2.02 7.84
C PRO A 442 -0.64 -1.34 6.99
N TYR A 443 -1.44 -2.14 6.30
CA TYR A 443 -2.57 -1.69 5.51
C TYR A 443 -3.70 -1.14 6.41
N VAL A 444 -3.92 -1.76 7.58
CA VAL A 444 -4.82 -1.27 8.63
C VAL A 444 -4.37 0.09 9.17
N CYS A 445 -3.07 0.28 9.46
CA CYS A 445 -2.50 1.58 9.87
C CYS A 445 -2.79 2.69 8.85
N MET A 446 -2.64 2.37 7.57
CA MET A 446 -2.90 3.29 6.47
C MET A 446 -4.39 3.66 6.38
N LEU A 447 -5.30 2.67 6.43
CA LEU A 447 -6.74 2.92 6.30
C LEU A 447 -7.35 3.62 7.51
N ALA A 448 -6.95 3.24 8.73
CA ALA A 448 -7.39 3.92 9.93
C ALA A 448 -6.99 5.41 9.88
N ALA A 449 -5.76 5.70 9.47
CA ALA A 449 -5.26 7.07 9.43
C ALA A 449 -5.96 7.90 8.34
N PHE A 450 -6.16 7.31 7.16
CA PHE A 450 -6.98 7.91 6.11
C PHE A 450 -8.35 8.33 6.66
N GLY A 451 -9.05 7.43 7.35
CA GLY A 451 -10.43 7.66 7.73
C GLY A 451 -10.59 8.73 8.81
N VAL A 452 -9.70 8.73 9.81
CA VAL A 452 -9.72 9.75 10.88
C VAL A 452 -9.32 11.13 10.35
N CYS A 453 -8.44 11.19 9.36
CA CYS A 453 -7.93 12.45 8.79
C CYS A 453 -8.72 12.96 7.58
N SER A 454 -9.75 12.24 7.11
CA SER A 454 -10.52 12.60 5.91
C SER A 454 -11.71 13.51 6.25
N PRO A 455 -11.74 14.79 5.79
CA PRO A 455 -12.88 15.67 6.02
C PRO A 455 -14.17 15.12 5.39
N GLU A 456 -14.06 14.41 4.26
CA GLU A 456 -15.21 13.82 3.56
C GLU A 456 -15.88 12.72 4.40
N LEU A 457 -15.09 11.93 5.13
CA LEU A 457 -15.62 10.87 5.99
C LEU A 457 -16.36 11.46 7.19
N TRP A 458 -15.80 12.50 7.81
CA TRP A 458 -16.49 13.28 8.85
C TRP A 458 -17.80 13.89 8.33
N MET A 459 -17.80 14.43 7.11
CA MET A 459 -19.03 14.94 6.47
C MET A 459 -20.08 13.85 6.25
N THR A 460 -19.68 12.65 5.81
CA THR A 460 -20.59 11.50 5.70
C THR A 460 -21.22 11.17 7.05
N LEU A 461 -20.41 11.15 8.12
CA LEU A 461 -20.86 10.84 9.47
C LEU A 461 -21.83 11.92 10.03
N PHE A 462 -21.52 13.21 9.86
CA PHE A 462 -22.41 14.28 10.33
C PHE A 462 -23.76 14.31 9.61
N LYS A 463 -23.79 13.94 8.34
CA LYS A 463 -25.06 13.79 7.61
C LYS A 463 -25.92 12.68 8.17
N TRP A 464 -25.33 11.56 8.57
CA TRP A 464 -26.06 10.48 9.21
C TRP A 464 -26.57 10.88 10.60
N LEU A 465 -25.75 11.60 11.37
CA LEU A 465 -26.10 12.09 12.71
C LEU A 465 -27.04 13.32 12.71
N ARG A 466 -27.37 13.88 11.54
CA ARG A 466 -28.25 15.07 11.37
C ARG A 466 -27.83 16.27 12.23
N LEU A 467 -26.53 16.49 12.45
CA LEU A 467 -26.03 17.63 13.21
C LEU A 467 -26.31 18.93 12.44
N ARG A 468 -27.14 19.82 13.01
CA ARG A 468 -27.62 21.07 12.39
C ARG A 468 -26.98 22.35 12.96
N THR A 469 -26.16 22.26 14.01
CA THR A 469 -25.82 23.41 14.86
C THR A 469 -24.57 24.20 14.44
N VAL A 470 -23.72 23.67 13.56
CA VAL A 470 -22.48 24.33 13.08
C VAL A 470 -22.36 24.15 11.57
N HIS A 471 -21.69 25.08 10.85
CA HIS A 471 -21.31 24.88 9.44
C HIS A 471 -20.55 23.54 9.30
N PRO A 472 -21.17 22.49 8.72
CA PRO A 472 -20.68 21.12 8.86
C PRO A 472 -19.32 20.91 8.20
N ILE A 473 -19.03 21.67 7.15
CA ILE A 473 -17.74 21.65 6.44
C ILE A 473 -16.60 22.14 7.32
N LEU A 474 -16.80 23.27 8.01
CA LEU A 474 -15.80 23.83 8.90
C LEU A 474 -15.54 22.87 10.07
N LEU A 475 -16.60 22.30 10.63
CA LEU A 475 -16.50 21.31 11.70
C LEU A 475 -15.74 20.05 11.23
N ALA A 476 -16.00 19.56 10.02
CA ALA A 476 -15.30 18.40 9.45
C ALA A 476 -13.81 18.69 9.21
N LEU A 477 -13.49 19.88 8.71
CA LEU A 477 -12.09 20.31 8.56
C LEU A 477 -11.39 20.41 9.92
N ILE A 478 -12.02 21.03 10.92
CA ILE A 478 -11.46 21.14 12.27
C ILE A 478 -11.23 19.75 12.86
N LEU A 479 -12.21 18.85 12.81
CA LEU A 479 -12.09 17.51 13.39
C LEU A 479 -11.10 16.62 12.64
N SER A 480 -11.00 16.75 11.31
CA SER A 480 -10.00 16.06 10.49
C SER A 480 -8.55 16.46 10.81
N MET A 481 -8.35 17.56 11.56
CA MET A 481 -7.04 17.98 12.05
C MET A 481 -6.90 17.73 13.56
N ALA A 482 -7.91 18.13 14.35
CA ALA A 482 -7.90 18.03 15.80
C ALA A 482 -7.83 16.57 16.29
N VAL A 483 -8.67 15.68 15.75
CA VAL A 483 -8.73 14.28 16.22
C VAL A 483 -7.41 13.55 15.96
N PRO A 484 -6.81 13.59 14.75
CA PRO A 484 -5.49 13.01 14.53
C PRO A 484 -4.38 13.62 15.40
N THR A 485 -4.41 14.94 15.66
CA THR A 485 -3.40 15.56 16.54
C THR A 485 -3.52 15.10 17.99
N ILE A 486 -4.75 14.95 18.50
CA ILE A 486 -4.98 14.44 19.86
C ILE A 486 -4.53 12.98 19.97
N ILE A 487 -4.87 12.15 18.98
CA ILE A 487 -4.41 10.76 18.92
C ILE A 487 -2.88 10.72 18.88
N GLY A 488 -2.26 11.50 17.99
CA GLY A 488 -0.80 11.57 17.87
C GLY A 488 -0.11 11.99 19.17
N LEU A 489 -0.63 13.00 19.86
CA LEU A 489 -0.12 13.43 21.17
C LEU A 489 -0.33 12.39 22.27
N SER A 490 -1.47 11.70 22.27
CA SER A 490 -1.75 10.60 23.21
C SER A 490 -0.78 9.44 23.02
N LEU A 491 -0.59 9.01 21.77
CA LEU A 491 0.33 7.95 21.40
C LEU A 491 1.78 8.32 21.74
N TRP A 492 2.17 9.57 21.47
CA TRP A 492 3.48 10.08 21.88
C TRP A 492 3.65 9.99 23.40
N LYS A 493 2.71 10.52 24.18
CA LYS A 493 2.80 10.52 25.64
C LYS A 493 2.88 9.10 26.22
N GLU A 494 2.14 8.15 25.68
CA GLU A 494 2.05 6.79 26.23
C GLU A 494 3.18 5.87 25.76
N PHE A 495 3.48 5.84 24.46
CA PHE A 495 4.37 4.86 23.87
C PHE A 495 5.80 5.37 23.66
N PHE A 496 6.00 6.68 23.49
CA PHE A 496 7.36 7.21 23.29
C PHE A 496 8.29 6.94 24.49
N PRO A 497 7.87 7.15 25.75
CA PRO A 497 8.73 6.83 26.90
C PRO A 497 9.10 5.35 26.94
N ARG A 498 8.14 4.45 26.67
CA ARG A 498 8.36 3.00 26.63
C ARG A 498 9.35 2.59 25.54
N LEU A 499 9.21 3.17 24.35
CA LEU A 499 10.12 2.92 23.24
C LEU A 499 11.54 3.39 23.57
N MET A 500 11.66 4.56 24.21
CA MET A 500 12.96 5.11 24.61
C MET A 500 13.60 4.29 25.73
N THR A 501 12.85 3.81 26.73
CA THR A 501 13.38 2.94 27.78
C THR A 501 13.84 1.60 27.22
N GLU A 502 13.06 1.00 26.32
CA GLU A 502 13.46 -0.24 25.64
C GLU A 502 14.75 -0.03 24.83
N LEU A 503 14.85 1.09 24.09
CA LEU A 503 16.07 1.45 23.36
C LEU A 503 17.28 1.72 24.27
N THR A 504 17.09 2.12 25.54
CA THR A 504 18.21 2.28 26.49
C THR A 504 18.58 0.96 27.16
N GLU A 505 17.59 0.15 27.55
CA GLU A 505 17.79 -1.16 28.21
C GLU A 505 18.41 -2.19 27.26
N LEU A 506 18.14 -2.11 25.94
CA LEU A 506 18.80 -2.95 24.93
C LEU A 506 20.33 -2.85 24.98
N GLN A 507 20.88 -1.76 25.51
CA GLN A 507 22.32 -1.63 25.69
C GLN A 507 22.83 -2.53 26.84
N GLU A 508 22.04 -2.88 27.85
CA GLU A 508 22.56 -3.49 29.09
C GLU A 508 22.82 -5.01 29.01
N PHE A 509 22.35 -5.73 27.99
CA PHE A 509 22.45 -7.19 27.90
C PHE A 509 23.65 -7.69 27.06
N TYR A 510 24.87 -7.38 27.52
CA TYR A 510 26.08 -8.08 27.06
C TYR A 510 26.59 -8.96 28.21
N ASP A 511 26.33 -10.27 28.12
CA ASP A 511 26.87 -11.25 29.06
C ASP A 511 28.10 -11.95 28.43
N PRO A 512 29.32 -11.55 28.80
CA PRO A 512 30.55 -12.12 28.24
C PRO A 512 30.67 -13.64 28.52
N ASP A 513 30.09 -14.13 29.62
CA ASP A 513 30.20 -15.53 30.03
C ASP A 513 29.47 -16.47 29.06
N THR A 514 28.40 -16.00 28.43
CA THR A 514 27.64 -16.78 27.44
C THR A 514 28.39 -16.92 26.11
N VAL A 515 29.27 -15.97 25.76
CA VAL A 515 30.07 -16.01 24.53
C VAL A 515 31.28 -16.92 24.69
N GLU A 516 31.91 -16.92 25.87
CA GLU A 516 33.05 -17.78 26.20
C GLU A 516 32.67 -19.28 26.20
N LEU A 517 31.39 -19.60 26.44
CA LEU A 517 30.84 -20.95 26.32
C LEU A 517 30.60 -21.43 24.87
N MET A 518 30.65 -20.53 23.88
CA MET A 518 30.44 -20.86 22.45
C MET A 518 31.75 -20.99 21.64
N THR A 519 32.88 -20.55 22.20
CA THR A 519 34.24 -20.74 21.68
C THR A 519 34.90 -21.96 22.27
#